data_AF-A0A212LM22-F1
#
_entry.id   AF-A0A212LM22-F1
#
_cell.length_a   1.000
_cell.length_b   1.000
_cell.length_c   1.000
_cell.angle_alpha   90.00
_cell.angle_beta   90.00
_cell.angle_gamma   90.00
#
_symmetry.space_group_name_H-M   'P 1'
#
loop_
_entity.id
_entity.type
_entity.pdbx_description
1 polymer ?
#
loop_
_entity_poly.entity_id
_entity_poly.type
_entity_poly.pdbx_seq_one_letter_code
_entity_poly.pdbx_strand_id
1 'polypeptide(L)'
;MSDLQTGLEKTVTYLLPMLAGANIIYGSGMLELGMTFSYGQYVADNEIVRVLRRTLEGIPVSEDTMALDVVSKVGPGGHYLLEDHTSDRMKTAHVLPKFIDRDNRSEWVKNGSVTFIDSATKKAIDIIENHKAKPLPDTVLKELRAIVEQADRVMTGHK
;
A
#
# COMPACT_ATOMS: atom_id res chain seq x y z
N MET A 1 8.64 -16.60 5.93
CA MET A 1 8.43 -15.67 7.06
C MET A 1 8.63 -14.26 6.53
N SER A 2 7.79 -13.31 6.92
CA SER A 2 7.93 -11.90 6.53
C SER A 2 8.73 -11.16 7.60
N ASP A 3 9.90 -10.69 7.22
CA ASP A 3 10.91 -10.16 8.13
C ASP A 3 11.65 -8.96 7.50
N LEU A 4 12.78 -8.56 8.11
CA LEU A 4 13.60 -7.46 7.60
C LEU A 4 14.17 -7.76 6.21
N GLN A 5 14.59 -9.00 5.93
CA GLN A 5 15.07 -9.39 4.61
C GLN A 5 13.98 -9.17 3.56
N THR A 6 12.77 -9.66 3.84
CA THR A 6 11.60 -9.46 2.98
C THR A 6 11.33 -7.97 2.75
N GLY A 7 11.33 -7.16 3.81
CA GLY A 7 11.10 -5.72 3.73
C GLY A 7 12.12 -5.02 2.83
N LEU A 8 13.40 -5.35 2.95
CA LEU A 8 14.46 -4.80 2.12
C LEU A 8 14.29 -5.22 0.65
N GLU A 9 14.21 -6.52 0.37
CA GLU A 9 14.11 -7.07 -0.98
C GLU A 9 12.88 -6.53 -1.70
N LYS A 10 11.72 -6.51 -1.03
CA LYS A 10 10.48 -5.95 -1.58
C LYS A 10 10.63 -4.48 -1.93
N THR A 11 11.18 -3.68 -1.02
CA THR A 11 11.33 -2.23 -1.25
C THR A 11 12.18 -1.96 -2.49
N VAL A 12 13.31 -2.65 -2.65
CA VAL A 12 14.19 -2.50 -3.83
C VAL A 12 13.51 -3.02 -5.11
N THR A 13 12.84 -4.17 -5.01
CA THR A 13 12.14 -4.81 -6.14
C THR A 13 10.96 -3.99 -6.64
N TYR A 14 10.32 -3.18 -5.77
CA TYR A 14 9.32 -2.22 -6.18
C TYR A 14 9.95 -0.93 -6.71
N LEU A 15 10.86 -0.31 -5.94
CA LEU A 15 11.33 1.04 -6.23
C LEU A 15 12.11 1.14 -7.55
N LEU A 16 13.03 0.21 -7.82
CA LEU A 16 13.89 0.32 -9.01
C LEU A 16 13.10 0.20 -10.33
N PRO A 17 12.22 -0.81 -10.51
CA PRO A 17 11.39 -0.88 -11.72
C PRO A 17 10.40 0.28 -11.82
N MET A 18 9.85 0.73 -10.69
CA MET A 18 8.98 1.92 -10.66
C MET A 18 9.70 3.16 -11.22
N LEU A 19 10.94 3.42 -10.76
CA LEU A 19 11.76 4.53 -11.25
C LEU A 19 12.19 4.36 -12.71
N ALA A 20 12.36 3.11 -13.17
CA ALA A 20 12.63 2.80 -14.56
C ALA A 20 11.41 2.96 -15.48
N GLY A 21 10.24 3.30 -14.94
CA GLY A 21 9.01 3.49 -15.73
C GLY A 21 8.33 2.18 -16.13
N ALA A 22 8.57 1.09 -15.41
CA ALA A 22 7.91 -0.19 -15.68
C ALA A 22 6.39 -0.06 -15.58
N ASN A 23 5.67 -0.52 -16.61
CA ASN A 23 4.20 -0.43 -16.65
C ASN A 23 3.50 -1.46 -15.74
N ILE A 24 4.16 -2.59 -15.48
CA ILE A 24 3.63 -3.69 -14.66
C ILE A 24 4.73 -4.17 -13.73
N ILE A 25 4.39 -4.27 -12.45
CA ILE A 25 5.25 -4.87 -11.42
C ILE A 25 4.42 -5.95 -10.73
N TYR A 26 5.00 -7.13 -10.61
CA TYR A 26 4.34 -8.29 -10.01
C TYR A 26 5.06 -8.74 -8.74
N GLY A 27 4.45 -9.67 -8.02
CA GLY A 27 5.09 -10.32 -6.87
C GLY A 27 4.60 -9.84 -5.51
N SER A 28 3.58 -8.99 -5.45
CA SER A 28 2.98 -8.64 -4.16
C SER A 28 2.41 -9.87 -3.46
N GLY A 29 2.69 -9.99 -2.16
CA GLY A 29 2.31 -11.15 -1.34
C GLY A 29 3.17 -12.40 -1.53
N MET A 30 3.99 -12.47 -2.57
CA MET A 30 4.87 -13.62 -2.82
C MET A 30 6.06 -13.62 -1.86
N LEU A 31 6.40 -14.79 -1.33
CA LEU A 31 7.57 -15.08 -0.51
C LEU A 31 8.30 -16.30 -1.07
N GLU A 32 9.53 -16.55 -0.60
CA GLU A 32 10.30 -17.75 -0.97
C GLU A 32 10.41 -17.94 -2.49
N LEU A 33 10.84 -16.88 -3.19
CA LEU A 33 10.96 -16.88 -4.65
C LEU A 33 9.65 -17.23 -5.40
N GLY A 34 8.50 -16.91 -4.79
CA GLY A 34 7.19 -17.16 -5.39
C GLY A 34 6.58 -18.51 -5.03
N MET A 35 7.24 -19.31 -4.20
CA MET A 35 6.71 -20.61 -3.74
C MET A 35 5.59 -20.46 -2.72
N THR A 36 5.53 -19.32 -2.02
CA THR A 36 4.57 -19.06 -0.96
C THR A 36 3.84 -17.75 -1.20
N PHE A 37 2.51 -17.75 -0.98
CA PHE A 37 1.71 -16.52 -0.97
C PHE A 37 1.24 -16.20 0.45
N SER A 38 1.61 -15.02 0.95
CA SER A 38 1.23 -14.52 2.27
C SER A 38 0.27 -13.34 2.13
N TYR A 39 -0.95 -13.50 2.64
CA TYR A 39 -1.95 -12.42 2.66
C TYR A 39 -1.51 -11.23 3.52
N GLY A 40 -0.85 -11.48 4.65
CA GLY A 40 -0.26 -10.43 5.48
C GLY A 40 0.83 -9.67 4.73
N GLN A 41 1.69 -10.39 4.00
CA GLN A 41 2.68 -9.75 3.12
C GLN A 41 2.01 -8.96 1.99
N TYR A 42 0.90 -9.43 1.44
CA TYR A 42 0.20 -8.73 0.37
C TYR A 42 -0.32 -7.36 0.84
N VAL A 43 -0.88 -7.30 2.06
CA VAL A 43 -1.30 -6.04 2.69
C VAL A 43 -0.10 -5.16 3.05
N ALA A 44 0.98 -5.74 3.56
CA ALA A 44 2.23 -5.04 3.81
C ALA A 44 2.83 -4.43 2.52
N ASP A 45 2.82 -5.18 1.42
CA ASP A 45 3.29 -4.73 0.11
C ASP A 45 2.44 -3.58 -0.42
N ASN A 46 1.13 -3.60 -0.19
CA ASN A 46 0.25 -2.47 -0.51
C ASN A 46 0.69 -1.18 0.18
N GLU A 47 1.12 -1.28 1.44
CA GLU A 47 1.62 -0.14 2.20
C GLU A 47 2.96 0.37 1.69
N ILE A 48 3.89 -0.54 1.39
CA ILE A 48 5.18 -0.21 0.77
C ILE A 48 4.94 0.53 -0.55
N VAL A 49 4.13 -0.04 -1.44
CA VAL A 49 3.79 0.58 -2.73
C VAL A 49 3.13 1.94 -2.54
N ARG A 50 2.26 2.11 -1.54
CA ARG A 50 1.63 3.41 -1.24
C ARG A 50 2.66 4.48 -0.89
N VAL A 51 3.67 4.14 -0.08
CA VAL A 51 4.78 5.05 0.25
C VAL A 51 5.62 5.34 -0.99
N LEU A 52 5.99 4.32 -1.76
CA LEU A 52 6.85 4.48 -2.93
C LEU A 52 6.18 5.26 -4.06
N ARG A 53 4.85 5.14 -4.24
CA ARG A 53 4.09 5.94 -5.22
C ARG A 53 4.21 7.43 -4.96
N ARG A 54 4.26 7.87 -3.70
CA ARG A 54 4.49 9.28 -3.37
C ARG A 54 5.85 9.76 -3.84
N THR A 55 6.88 8.92 -3.77
CA THR A 55 8.20 9.25 -4.32
C THR A 55 8.14 9.50 -5.82
N LEU A 56 7.33 8.72 -6.55
CA LEU A 56 7.17 8.86 -8.01
C LEU A 56 6.41 10.13 -8.44
N GLU A 57 5.61 10.72 -7.56
CA GLU A 57 4.97 12.01 -7.84
C GLU A 57 5.99 13.16 -7.94
N GLY A 58 7.23 12.92 -7.49
CA GLY A 58 8.30 13.90 -7.52
C GLY A 58 8.06 15.06 -6.56
N ILE A 59 8.76 16.16 -6.83
CA ILE A 59 8.68 17.40 -6.06
C ILE A 59 7.92 18.42 -6.91
N PRO A 60 6.62 18.67 -6.63
CA PRO A 60 5.88 19.69 -7.36
C PRO A 60 6.48 21.07 -7.06
N VAL A 61 6.71 21.86 -8.11
CA VAL A 61 7.24 23.23 -8.01
C VAL A 61 6.18 24.20 -8.51
N SER A 62 5.61 24.97 -7.58
CA SER A 62 4.66 26.06 -7.80
C SER A 62 4.84 27.12 -6.71
N GLU A 63 4.22 28.29 -6.86
CA GLU A 63 4.24 29.33 -5.83
C GLU A 63 3.78 28.80 -4.46
N ASP A 64 2.68 28.05 -4.44
CA ASP A 64 2.16 27.40 -3.24
C ASP A 64 3.12 26.34 -2.66
N THR A 65 3.77 25.52 -3.49
CA THR A 65 4.66 24.46 -2.99
C THR A 65 6.01 24.99 -2.49
N MET A 66 6.46 26.14 -3.03
CA MET A 66 7.67 26.82 -2.57
C MET A 66 7.45 27.53 -1.23
N ALA A 67 6.22 27.96 -0.93
CA ALA A 67 5.80 28.52 0.36
C ALA A 67 6.68 29.70 0.85
N LEU A 68 7.22 30.50 -0.07
CA LEU A 68 8.19 31.55 0.25
C LEU A 68 7.62 32.63 1.19
N ASP A 69 6.33 32.94 1.06
CA ASP A 69 5.65 33.89 1.94
C ASP A 69 5.59 33.39 3.38
N VAL A 70 5.31 32.10 3.57
CA VAL A 70 5.27 31.46 4.89
C VAL A 70 6.67 31.44 5.50
N VAL A 71 7.68 31.09 4.71
CA VAL A 71 9.10 31.10 5.14
C VAL A 71 9.52 32.50 5.59
N SER A 72 9.18 33.53 4.79
CA SER A 72 9.50 34.91 5.13
C SER A 72 8.74 35.40 6.37
N LYS A 73 7.48 35.00 6.54
CA LYS A 73 6.64 35.36 7.69
C LYS A 73 7.14 34.75 8.99
N VAL A 74 7.49 33.46 8.99
CA VAL A 74 7.94 32.73 10.18
C VAL A 74 9.34 33.19 10.61
N GLY A 75 10.25 33.36 9.64
CA GLY A 75 11.59 33.86 9.88
C GLY A 75 12.50 32.94 10.72
N PRO A 76 13.74 33.38 11.00
CA PRO A 76 14.72 32.58 11.73
C PRO A 76 14.28 32.26 13.16
N GLY A 77 14.42 30.98 13.56
CA GLY A 77 14.10 30.52 14.91
C GLY A 77 12.61 30.24 15.18
N GLY A 78 11.73 30.51 14.20
CA GLY A 78 10.31 30.16 14.28
C GLY A 78 10.01 28.70 13.93
N HIS A 79 8.72 28.33 13.96
CA HIS A 79 8.24 27.01 13.57
C HIS A 79 6.96 27.10 12.73
N TYR A 80 6.75 26.11 11.86
CA TYR A 80 5.65 26.11 10.88
C TYR A 80 4.39 25.37 11.34
N LEU A 81 4.40 24.77 12.53
CA LEU A 81 3.32 23.88 12.99
C LEU A 81 1.95 24.56 13.12
N LEU A 82 1.92 25.87 13.35
CA LEU A 82 0.70 26.65 13.53
C LEU A 82 0.32 27.47 12.29
N GLU A 83 1.05 27.32 11.18
CA GLU A 83 0.74 28.02 9.94
C GLU A 83 -0.40 27.31 9.20
N ASP A 84 -1.36 28.08 8.70
CA ASP A 84 -2.51 27.55 7.93
C ASP A 84 -2.04 26.70 6.74
N HIS A 85 -0.97 27.15 6.07
CA HIS A 85 -0.33 26.41 4.97
C HIS A 85 0.08 24.98 5.36
N THR A 86 0.61 24.80 6.57
CA THR A 86 0.95 23.47 7.10
C THR A 86 -0.29 22.63 7.32
N SER A 87 -1.32 23.20 7.96
CA SER A 87 -2.59 22.52 8.24
C SER A 87 -3.28 22.06 6.96
N ASP A 88 -3.36 22.94 5.96
CA ASP A 88 -4.02 22.68 4.68
C ASP A 88 -3.32 21.57 3.89
N ARG A 89 -1.99 21.47 4.00
CA ARG A 89 -1.17 20.55 3.21
C ARG A 89 -0.77 19.28 3.95
N MET A 90 -0.96 19.19 5.26
CA MET A 90 -0.54 18.04 6.07
C MET A 90 -1.05 16.70 5.49
N LYS A 91 -2.29 16.68 5.00
CA LYS A 91 -2.96 15.46 4.51
C LYS A 91 -2.61 15.12 3.06
N THR A 92 -2.08 16.06 2.29
CA THR A 92 -1.84 15.92 0.85
C THR A 92 -0.35 15.87 0.51
N ALA A 93 0.49 16.56 1.27
CA ALA A 93 1.93 16.59 1.05
C ALA A 93 2.62 15.30 1.51
N HIS A 94 2.06 14.59 2.49
CA HIS A 94 2.62 13.39 3.10
C HIS A 94 1.78 12.14 2.80
N VAL A 95 2.44 10.98 2.78
CA VAL A 95 1.75 9.70 2.94
C VAL A 95 1.56 9.46 4.42
N LEU A 96 0.30 9.34 4.83
CA LEU A 96 -0.05 8.88 6.17
C LEU A 96 -0.09 7.34 6.18
N PRO A 97 0.94 6.68 6.74
CA PRO A 97 0.98 5.24 6.78
C PRO A 97 -0.16 4.69 7.67
N LYS A 98 -0.63 3.49 7.35
CA LYS A 98 -1.70 2.75 8.02
C LYS A 98 -1.16 1.74 9.00
N PHE A 99 0.02 1.17 8.72
CA PHE A 99 0.61 0.10 9.54
C PHE A 99 2.00 0.43 10.06
N ILE A 100 2.67 1.47 9.53
CA ILE A 100 3.96 1.91 10.05
C ILE A 100 3.72 2.67 11.33
N ASP A 101 4.13 2.06 12.44
CA ASP A 101 4.11 2.68 13.76
C ASP A 101 5.23 3.73 13.86
N ARG A 102 4.88 4.92 14.37
CA ARG A 102 5.81 6.04 14.60
C ARG A 102 5.73 6.54 16.04
N ASP A 103 5.08 5.79 16.92
CA ASP A 103 5.02 6.10 18.33
C ASP A 103 6.40 5.94 18.95
N ASN A 104 6.61 6.62 20.07
CA ASN A 104 7.80 6.38 20.87
C ASN A 104 7.75 4.95 21.46
N ARG A 105 8.93 4.42 21.82
CA ARG A 105 9.05 3.04 22.31
C ARG A 105 8.16 2.75 23.51
N SER A 106 8.02 3.68 24.46
CA SER A 106 7.19 3.48 25.66
C SER A 106 5.72 3.27 25.32
N GLU A 107 5.17 4.09 24.43
CA GLU A 107 3.78 3.94 23.98
C GLU A 107 3.61 2.67 23.13
N TRP A 108 4.53 2.38 22.20
CA TRP A 108 4.49 1.14 21.42
C TRP A 108 4.50 -0.12 22.30
N VAL A 109 5.34 -0.16 23.34
CA VAL A 109 5.39 -1.26 24.31
C VAL A 109 4.07 -1.39 25.06
N LYS A 110 3.54 -0.26 25.55
CA LYS A 110 2.24 -0.21 26.25
C LYS A 110 1.08 -0.66 25.35
N ASN A 111 1.17 -0.40 24.05
CA ASN A 111 0.20 -0.81 23.03
C ASN A 111 0.41 -2.27 22.56
N GLY A 112 1.24 -3.05 23.24
CA GLY A 112 1.38 -4.48 23.00
C GLY A 112 2.53 -4.88 22.07
N SER A 113 3.43 -3.94 21.73
CA SER A 113 4.62 -4.21 20.92
C SER A 113 4.29 -4.83 19.55
N VAL A 114 3.18 -4.41 18.95
CA VAL A 114 2.66 -4.97 17.70
C VAL A 114 3.62 -4.63 16.56
N THR A 115 4.03 -5.62 15.78
CA THR A 115 4.90 -5.39 14.63
C THR A 115 4.09 -4.93 13.41
N PHE A 116 4.79 -4.40 12.42
CA PHE A 116 4.21 -4.04 11.13
C PHE A 116 3.47 -5.22 10.47
N ILE A 117 4.08 -6.41 10.49
CA ILE A 117 3.49 -7.59 9.85
C ILE A 117 2.29 -8.13 10.62
N ASP A 118 2.28 -8.03 11.96
CA ASP A 118 1.11 -8.42 12.77
C ASP A 118 -0.11 -7.58 12.39
N SER A 119 0.07 -6.26 12.28
CA SER A 119 -0.98 -5.32 11.88
C SER A 119 -1.49 -5.60 10.47
N ALA A 120 -0.57 -5.81 9.51
CA ALA A 120 -0.91 -6.14 8.14
C ALA A 120 -1.66 -7.49 8.03
N THR A 121 -1.21 -8.50 8.78
CA THR A 121 -1.85 -9.83 8.82
C THR A 121 -3.25 -9.75 9.42
N LYS A 122 -3.41 -9.03 10.53
CA LYS A 122 -4.74 -8.78 11.13
C LYS A 122 -5.68 -8.10 10.13
N LYS A 123 -5.18 -7.13 9.37
CA LYS A 123 -5.99 -6.46 8.34
C LYS A 123 -6.32 -7.38 7.17
N ALA A 124 -5.40 -8.26 6.77
CA ALA A 124 -5.66 -9.24 5.73
C ALA A 124 -6.80 -10.19 6.12
N ILE A 125 -6.78 -10.70 7.36
CA ILE A 125 -7.85 -11.54 7.92
C ILE A 125 -9.18 -10.80 7.91
N ASP A 126 -9.21 -9.56 8.41
CA ASP A 126 -10.43 -8.72 8.41
C ASP A 126 -11.00 -8.52 7.00
N ILE A 127 -10.15 -8.28 5.99
CA ILE A 127 -10.60 -8.15 4.61
C ILE A 127 -11.22 -9.47 4.12
N ILE A 128 -10.59 -10.61 4.38
CA ILE A 128 -11.08 -11.93 3.94
C ILE A 128 -12.44 -12.24 4.57
N GLU A 129 -12.62 -11.91 5.85
CA GLU A 129 -13.84 -12.23 6.60
C GLU A 129 -14.99 -11.27 6.31
N ASN A 130 -14.69 -9.98 6.12
CA ASN A 130 -15.72 -8.94 6.16
C ASN A 130 -15.94 -8.23 4.81
N HIS A 131 -15.02 -8.34 3.85
CA HIS A 131 -15.18 -7.64 2.57
C HIS A 131 -16.26 -8.29 1.69
N LYS A 132 -17.23 -7.48 1.27
CA LYS A 132 -18.26 -7.88 0.29
C LYS A 132 -17.98 -7.22 -1.06
N ALA A 133 -17.52 -8.01 -2.02
CA ALA A 133 -17.34 -7.55 -3.38
C ALA A 133 -18.68 -7.14 -4.01
N LYS A 134 -18.66 -6.11 -4.85
CA LYS A 134 -19.85 -5.71 -5.61
C LYS A 134 -20.24 -6.85 -6.56
N PRO A 135 -21.49 -7.35 -6.53
CA PRO A 135 -21.90 -8.44 -7.41
C PRO A 135 -21.87 -7.98 -8.87
N LEU A 136 -21.51 -8.92 -9.75
CA LEU A 136 -21.61 -8.74 -11.20
C LEU A 136 -23.10 -8.79 -11.62
N PRO A 137 -23.47 -8.14 -12.74
CA PRO A 137 -24.81 -8.30 -13.31
C PRO A 137 -25.11 -9.78 -13.61
N ASP A 138 -26.36 -10.20 -13.37
CA ASP A 138 -26.78 -11.60 -13.54
C ASP A 138 -26.53 -12.14 -14.95
N THR A 139 -26.68 -11.28 -15.97
CA THR A 139 -26.41 -11.62 -17.36
C THR A 139 -24.96 -12.03 -17.58
N VAL A 140 -24.02 -11.26 -17.03
CA VAL A 140 -22.57 -11.53 -17.10
C VAL A 140 -22.21 -12.78 -16.31
N LEU A 141 -22.78 -12.96 -15.11
CA LEU A 141 -22.56 -14.17 -14.30
C LEU A 141 -23.02 -15.44 -15.03
N LYS A 142 -24.17 -15.37 -15.70
CA LYS A 142 -24.71 -16.50 -16.47
C LYS A 142 -23.81 -16.85 -17.64
N GLU A 143 -23.31 -15.85 -18.36
CA GLU A 143 -22.40 -16.03 -19.49
C GLU A 143 -21.06 -16.64 -19.03
N LEU A 144 -20.46 -16.11 -17.96
CA LEU A 144 -19.22 -16.65 -17.39
C LEU A 144 -19.38 -18.13 -16.99
N ARG A 145 -20.49 -18.49 -16.35
CA ARG A 145 -20.77 -19.89 -15.99
C ARG A 145 -20.91 -20.78 -17.22
N ALA A 146 -21.60 -20.32 -18.27
CA ALA A 146 -21.73 -21.08 -19.50
C ALA A 146 -20.37 -21.35 -20.17
N ILE A 147 -19.46 -20.37 -20.18
CA ILE A 147 -18.09 -20.54 -20.69
C ILE A 147 -17.31 -21.58 -19.88
N VAL A 148 -17.38 -21.53 -18.55
CA VAL A 148 -16.71 -22.50 -17.67
C VAL A 148 -17.27 -23.90 -17.89
N GLU A 149 -18.59 -24.07 -17.91
CA GLU A 149 -19.22 -25.38 -18.16
C GLU A 149 -18.86 -25.95 -19.53
N GLN A 150 -18.78 -25.10 -20.56
CA GLN A 150 -18.34 -25.52 -21.89
C GLN A 150 -16.89 -26.01 -21.87
N ALA A 151 -15.99 -25.27 -21.21
CA ALA A 151 -14.59 -25.65 -21.06
C ALA A 151 -14.44 -26.97 -20.29
N ASP A 152 -15.20 -27.14 -19.21
CA ASP A 152 -15.18 -28.36 -18.39
C ASP A 152 -15.63 -29.59 -19.18
N ARG A 153 -16.68 -29.48 -20.01
CA ARG A 153 -17.11 -30.60 -20.88
C ARG A 153 -16.01 -31.03 -21.86
N VAL A 154 -15.29 -30.06 -22.44
CA VAL A 154 -14.18 -30.34 -23.36
C VAL A 154 -13.01 -31.00 -22.64
N MET A 155 -12.70 -30.55 -21.43
CA MET A 155 -11.54 -31.01 -20.65
C MET A 155 -11.78 -32.36 -19.94
N THR A 156 -12.99 -32.61 -19.47
CA THR A 156 -13.34 -33.82 -18.67
C THR A 156 -13.88 -34.98 -19.51
N GLY A 157 -13.94 -34.84 -20.84
CA GLY A 157 -14.26 -35.93 -21.76
C GLY A 157 -15.68 -36.49 -21.66
N HIS A 158 -16.60 -35.81 -20.98
CA HIS A 158 -18.00 -36.22 -20.96
C HIS A 158 -18.67 -35.78 -22.27
N LYS A 159 -18.67 -36.71 -23.24
CA LYS A 159 -19.57 -36.69 -24.39
C LYS A 159 -21.02 -36.86 -23.93
#